data_AF-A0A1V6ID12-F1
#
_entry.id   AF-A0A1V6ID12-F1
#
_cell.length_a   1.000
_cell.length_b   1.000
_cell.length_c   1.000
_cell.angle_alpha   90.00
_cell.angle_beta   90.00
_cell.angle_gamma   90.00
#
_symmetry.space_group_name_H-M   'P 1'
#
loop_
_entity.id
_entity.type
_entity.pdbx_description
1 polymer ?
#
loop_
_entity_poly.entity_id
_entity_poly.type
_entity_poly.pdbx_seq_one_letter_code
_entity_poly.pdbx_strand_id
1 'polypeptide(L)'
;MNKLLIISGPSGVGKSPLLKAFNKFYPNIAKNYKKLILYNSRSARPNEVDGDDYYFRTKDYLNSLRINKNYLVFDVRDDIQALDINELVNNLKTNNIVYEGNPFVGCELIKSKLLRDVERLSIFISPLSLEEILFFKNNENIILSELITDIMRRKLLKRTQNQKGILSIKDLENIENRAISAYEELKLAINFDFVLPNHDGEDSDHWDTFYYPIGDARKTLMALVDLLENNKSSFAEKWNENLL
;
A
#
# COMPACT_ATOMS: atom_id res chain seq x y z
N MET A 1 -0.21 20.55 -12.71
CA MET A 1 0.02 20.54 -11.26
C MET A 1 0.62 19.19 -10.90
N ASN A 2 1.44 19.10 -9.86
CA ASN A 2 1.94 17.80 -9.41
C ASN A 2 0.90 17.17 -8.47
N LYS A 3 0.88 15.84 -8.43
CA LYS A 3 -0.12 15.06 -7.68
C LYS A 3 0.50 14.15 -6.63
N LEU A 4 -0.30 13.86 -5.60
CA LEU A 4 -0.03 12.81 -4.61
C LEU A 4 -0.66 11.48 -5.08
N LEU A 5 0.18 10.53 -5.43
CA LEU A 5 -0.21 9.13 -5.67
C LEU A 5 -0.21 8.36 -4.34
N ILE A 6 -1.33 7.77 -3.98
CA ILE A 6 -1.49 6.96 -2.76
C ILE A 6 -1.73 5.53 -3.20
N ILE A 7 -0.75 4.64 -2.99
CA ILE A 7 -0.88 3.20 -3.22
C ILE A 7 -0.94 2.50 -1.87
N SER A 8 -2.01 1.76 -1.62
CA SER A 8 -2.20 1.06 -0.34
C SER A 8 -2.92 -0.25 -0.52
N GLY A 9 -3.07 -1.02 0.55
CA GLY A 9 -3.65 -2.35 0.54
C GLY A 9 -2.96 -3.26 1.55
N PRO A 10 -3.47 -4.47 1.80
CA PRO A 10 -2.94 -5.33 2.83
C PRO A 10 -1.45 -5.68 2.65
N SER A 11 -0.77 -6.03 3.73
CA SER A 11 0.65 -6.41 3.65
C SER A 11 0.82 -7.67 2.78
N GLY A 12 1.69 -7.64 1.76
CA GLY A 12 1.95 -8.80 0.90
C GLY A 12 1.14 -8.87 -0.41
N VAL A 13 0.28 -7.88 -0.71
CA VAL A 13 -0.50 -7.82 -1.97
C VAL A 13 0.26 -7.33 -3.20
N GLY A 14 1.56 -6.99 -3.08
CA GLY A 14 2.39 -6.61 -4.24
C GLY A 14 2.56 -5.11 -4.50
N LYS A 15 2.35 -4.25 -3.49
CA LYS A 15 2.53 -2.79 -3.61
C LYS A 15 3.97 -2.37 -3.96
N SER A 16 4.96 -2.85 -3.20
CA SER A 16 6.36 -2.46 -3.43
C SER A 16 6.92 -3.03 -4.75
N PRO A 17 6.65 -4.30 -5.14
CA PRO A 17 6.99 -4.81 -6.46
C PRO A 17 6.32 -4.06 -7.61
N LEU A 18 5.06 -3.63 -7.45
CA LEU A 18 4.38 -2.77 -8.43
C LEU A 18 5.18 -1.47 -8.67
N LEU A 19 5.63 -0.80 -7.61
CA LEU A 19 6.46 0.40 -7.75
C LEU A 19 7.84 0.11 -8.35
N LYS A 20 8.47 -1.01 -7.98
CA LYS A 20 9.75 -1.44 -8.59
C LYS A 20 9.57 -1.68 -10.10
N ALA A 21 8.50 -2.37 -10.49
CA ALA A 21 8.18 -2.64 -11.88
C ALA A 21 7.86 -1.33 -12.64
N PHE A 22 7.10 -0.42 -12.03
CA PHE A 22 6.82 0.91 -12.59
C PHE A 22 8.11 1.70 -12.86
N ASN A 23 9.03 1.75 -11.89
CA ASN A 23 10.33 2.42 -12.07
C ASN A 23 11.17 1.79 -13.19
N LYS A 24 11.14 0.45 -13.31
CA LYS A 24 11.91 -0.30 -14.30
C LYS A 24 11.36 -0.14 -15.72
N PHE A 25 10.05 -0.28 -15.90
CA PHE A 25 9.43 -0.36 -17.23
C PHE A 25 8.89 0.98 -17.74
N TYR A 26 8.63 1.95 -16.86
CA TYR A 26 8.16 3.29 -17.22
C TYR A 26 9.03 4.41 -16.62
N PRO A 27 10.37 4.37 -16.79
CA PRO A 27 11.29 5.32 -16.14
C PRO A 27 11.02 6.78 -16.51
N ASN A 28 10.48 7.04 -17.71
CA ASN A 28 10.13 8.39 -18.17
C ASN A 28 8.97 9.02 -17.39
N ILE A 29 8.04 8.19 -16.89
CA ILE A 29 6.94 8.65 -16.03
C ILE A 29 7.43 8.65 -14.58
N ALA A 30 8.06 7.54 -14.16
CA ALA A 30 8.50 7.31 -12.80
C ALA A 30 9.51 8.33 -12.27
N LYS A 31 10.39 8.87 -13.12
CA LYS A 31 11.37 9.90 -12.72
C LYS A 31 10.73 11.17 -12.12
N ASN A 32 9.47 11.43 -12.42
CA ASN A 32 8.71 12.58 -11.90
C ASN A 32 8.06 12.29 -10.54
N TYR A 33 8.16 11.07 -10.02
CA TYR A 33 7.61 10.66 -8.72
C TYR A 33 8.73 10.53 -7.70
N LYS A 34 8.55 11.13 -6.53
CA LYS A 34 9.41 10.94 -5.35
C LYS A 34 8.63 10.23 -4.25
N LYS A 35 9.30 9.34 -3.53
CA LYS A 35 8.72 8.66 -2.38
C LYS A 35 8.33 9.67 -1.30
N LEU A 36 7.15 9.52 -0.72
CA LEU A 36 6.77 10.21 0.50
C LEU A 36 7.54 9.61 1.67
N ILE A 37 8.36 10.41 2.33
CA ILE A 37 9.14 9.99 3.48
C ILE A 37 8.34 10.35 4.73
N LEU A 38 7.96 9.33 5.50
CA LEU A 38 7.26 9.49 6.77
C LEU A 38 8.23 9.38 7.93
N TYR A 39 7.86 9.93 9.07
CA TYR A 39 8.49 9.57 10.33
C TYR A 39 7.98 8.21 10.79
N ASN A 40 8.83 7.46 11.49
CA ASN A 40 8.43 6.18 12.09
C ASN A 40 9.14 5.95 13.44
N SER A 41 8.42 5.41 14.44
CA SER A 41 8.96 5.19 15.78
C SER A 41 9.70 3.87 15.98
N ARG A 42 9.62 2.94 15.02
CA ARG A 42 10.39 1.70 15.06
C ARG A 42 11.84 1.92 14.64
N SER A 43 12.68 0.94 14.94
CA SER A 43 14.03 0.86 14.37
C SER A 43 13.98 0.61 12.85
N ALA A 44 14.97 1.16 12.13
CA ALA A 44 15.22 0.86 10.73
C ALA A 44 15.45 -0.65 10.51
N ARG A 45 14.93 -1.19 9.41
CA ARG A 45 15.27 -2.56 8.96
C ARG A 45 16.65 -2.57 8.29
N PRO A 46 17.30 -3.73 8.12
CA PRO A 46 18.68 -3.82 7.60
C PRO A 46 18.95 -3.11 6.26
N ASN A 47 17.93 -2.89 5.44
CA ASN A 47 18.04 -2.26 4.12
C ASN A 47 17.35 -0.88 4.05
N GLU A 48 16.93 -0.33 5.19
CA GLU A 48 16.28 0.97 5.24
C GLU A 48 17.26 2.05 5.70
N VAL A 49 17.19 3.22 5.06
CA VAL A 49 18.07 4.36 5.33
C VAL A 49 17.27 5.51 5.93
N ASP A 50 17.77 6.10 7.03
CA ASP A 50 17.16 7.27 7.65
C ASP A 50 17.19 8.46 6.69
N GLY A 51 16.04 9.07 6.46
CA GLY A 51 15.89 10.20 5.54
C GLY A 51 15.69 9.82 4.07
N ASP A 52 15.76 8.53 3.71
CA ASP A 52 15.39 8.02 2.38
C ASP A 52 14.13 7.13 2.44
N ASP A 53 14.05 6.27 3.46
CA ASP A 53 12.92 5.36 3.64
C ASP A 53 11.89 5.88 4.63
N TYR A 54 12.37 6.32 5.79
CA TYR A 54 11.63 6.97 6.86
C TYR A 54 12.57 7.90 7.62
N TYR A 55 12.01 8.87 8.34
CA TYR A 55 12.70 9.55 9.43
C TYR A 55 12.46 8.77 10.73
N PHE A 56 13.42 7.95 11.13
CA PHE A 56 13.35 7.12 12.33
C PHE A 56 13.57 7.98 13.58
N ARG A 57 12.56 8.10 14.43
CA ARG A 57 12.60 8.91 15.66
C ARG A 57 11.99 8.14 16.84
N THR A 58 12.12 8.64 18.06
CA THR A 58 11.54 7.94 19.23
C THR A 58 10.02 8.13 19.28
N LYS A 59 9.31 7.22 19.99
CA LYS A 59 7.87 7.37 20.27
C LYS A 59 7.55 8.69 20.96
N ASP A 60 8.38 9.12 21.93
CA ASP A 60 8.18 10.37 22.66
C ASP A 60 8.26 11.59 21.75
N TYR A 61 9.24 11.60 20.83
CA TYR A 61 9.35 12.66 19.83
C TYR A 61 8.11 12.72 18.96
N LEU A 62 7.64 11.60 18.40
CA LEU A 62 6.45 11.60 17.55
C LEU A 62 5.16 11.93 18.30
N ASN A 63 5.06 11.56 19.58
CA ASN A 63 3.96 11.99 20.43
C ASN A 63 3.94 13.51 20.65
N SER A 64 5.11 14.14 20.79
CA SER A 64 5.19 15.60 20.88
C SER A 64 4.72 16.31 19.61
N LEU A 65 4.73 15.65 18.44
CA LEU A 65 4.24 16.23 17.19
C LEU A 65 2.70 16.34 17.13
N ARG A 66 1.96 15.60 17.97
CA ARG A 66 0.48 15.58 17.93
C ARG A 66 -0.16 16.93 18.23
N ILE A 67 0.51 17.78 19.01
CA ILE A 67 0.03 19.14 19.32
C ILE A 67 0.38 20.14 18.21
N ASN A 68 1.24 19.76 17.26
CA ASN A 68 1.68 20.61 16.17
C ASN A 68 0.80 20.37 14.93
N LYS A 69 0.07 21.41 14.53
CA LYS A 69 -0.87 21.37 13.39
C LYS A 69 -0.20 21.14 12.03
N ASN A 70 1.12 21.24 11.96
CA ASN A 70 1.88 20.95 10.73
C ASN A 70 2.14 19.46 10.53
N TYR A 71 1.84 18.61 11.53
CA TYR A 71 2.03 17.17 11.43
C TYR A 71 0.69 16.44 11.47
N LEU A 72 0.59 15.38 10.66
CA LEU A 72 -0.38 14.32 10.89
C LEU A 72 0.35 13.18 11.59
N VAL A 73 -0.16 12.71 12.73
CA VAL A 73 0.43 11.62 13.51
C VAL A 73 -0.55 10.46 13.56
N PHE A 74 -0.07 9.26 13.27
CA PHE A 74 -0.87 8.05 13.10
C PHE A 74 -0.37 6.95 14.04
N ASP A 75 -1.30 6.29 14.71
CA ASP A 75 -1.05 5.07 15.46
C ASP A 75 -1.19 3.87 14.51
N VAL A 76 -0.07 3.27 14.13
CA VAL A 76 -0.02 2.21 13.12
C VAL A 76 0.45 0.92 13.78
N ARG A 77 -0.50 0.14 14.30
CA ARG A 77 -0.25 -1.07 15.09
C ARG A 77 0.61 -0.72 16.31
N ASP A 78 1.82 -1.25 16.40
CA ASP A 78 2.76 -0.98 17.51
C ASP A 78 3.64 0.27 17.29
N ASP A 79 3.58 0.84 16.09
CA ASP A 79 4.40 1.98 15.67
C ASP A 79 3.59 3.28 15.71
N ILE A 80 4.32 4.39 15.78
CA ILE A 80 3.78 5.73 15.55
C ILE A 80 4.42 6.23 14.27
N GLN A 81 3.62 6.68 13.32
CA GLN A 81 4.09 7.33 12.11
C GLN A 81 3.67 8.80 12.11
N ALA A 82 4.43 9.65 11.43
CA ALA A 82 4.00 11.02 11.23
C ALA A 82 4.35 11.54 9.84
N LEU A 83 3.55 12.46 9.33
CA LEU A 83 3.78 13.19 8.09
C LEU A 83 3.99 14.66 8.40
N ASP A 84 5.08 15.25 7.89
CA ASP A 84 5.25 16.70 7.82
C ASP A 84 4.50 17.26 6.61
N ILE A 85 3.46 18.06 6.86
CA ILE A 85 2.61 18.62 5.80
C ILE A 85 3.38 19.67 4.99
N ASN A 86 4.23 20.47 5.64
CA ASN A 86 4.98 21.52 4.93
C ASN A 86 6.01 20.90 4.00
N GLU A 87 6.68 19.84 4.43
CA GLU A 87 7.59 19.08 3.59
C GLU A 87 6.87 18.49 2.37
N LEU A 88 5.71 17.85 2.58
CA LEU A 88 4.90 17.32 1.48
C LEU A 88 4.49 18.40 0.48
N VAL A 89 3.93 19.51 0.97
CA VAL A 89 3.48 20.62 0.12
C VAL A 89 4.64 21.26 -0.63
N ASN A 90 5.81 21.39 0.00
CA ASN A 90 7.00 21.91 -0.67
C ASN A 90 7.51 20.96 -1.76
N ASN A 91 7.55 19.65 -1.49
CA ASN A 91 7.96 18.66 -2.47
C ASN A 91 7.00 18.61 -3.67
N LEU A 92 5.69 18.74 -3.43
CA LEU A 92 4.66 18.84 -4.47
C LEU A 92 4.80 20.07 -5.38
N LYS A 93 5.59 21.09 -5.02
CA LYS A 93 5.85 22.23 -5.94
C LYS A 93 6.69 21.80 -7.15
N THR A 94 7.50 20.75 -7.01
CA THR A 94 8.50 20.36 -8.03
C THR A 94 8.39 18.92 -8.51
N ASN A 95 7.76 18.03 -7.73
CA ASN A 95 7.64 16.61 -8.04
C ASN A 95 6.23 16.09 -7.78
N ASN A 96 5.82 15.03 -8.49
CA ASN A 96 4.75 14.17 -7.99
C ASN A 96 5.28 13.38 -6.79
N ILE A 97 4.40 13.06 -5.85
CA ILE A 97 4.76 12.35 -4.63
C ILE A 97 4.01 11.03 -4.58
N VAL A 98 4.70 9.95 -4.20
CA VAL A 98 4.09 8.63 -4.05
C VAL A 98 4.18 8.15 -2.61
N TYR A 99 3.03 7.94 -1.99
CA TYR A 99 2.90 7.19 -0.76
C TYR A 99 2.63 5.72 -1.10
N GLU A 100 3.41 4.81 -0.53
CA GLU A 100 3.17 3.37 -0.54
C GLU A 100 3.18 2.87 0.89
N GLY A 101 2.09 2.26 1.35
CA GLY A 101 2.08 1.77 2.71
C GLY A 101 0.76 1.20 3.20
N ASN A 102 0.56 1.33 4.51
CA ASN A 102 -0.60 0.81 5.22
C ASN A 102 -1.88 1.54 4.78
N PRO A 103 -3.00 0.81 4.53
CA PRO A 103 -4.25 1.41 4.07
C PRO A 103 -4.91 2.34 5.09
N PHE A 104 -4.71 2.15 6.39
CA PHE A 104 -5.19 3.08 7.41
C PHE A 104 -4.59 4.48 7.20
N VAL A 105 -3.26 4.57 7.09
CA VAL A 105 -2.58 5.86 6.82
C VAL A 105 -2.99 6.39 5.44
N GLY A 106 -3.11 5.53 4.43
CA GLY A 106 -3.63 5.94 3.11
C GLY A 106 -5.00 6.62 3.20
N CYS A 107 -5.94 6.04 3.97
CA CYS A 107 -7.24 6.63 4.24
C CYS A 107 -7.14 7.96 4.99
N GLU A 108 -6.27 8.07 5.98
CA GLU A 108 -6.07 9.33 6.71
C GLU A 108 -5.55 10.44 5.78
N LEU A 109 -4.64 10.12 4.85
CA LEU A 109 -4.19 11.07 3.83
C LEU A 109 -5.33 11.50 2.89
N ILE A 110 -6.19 10.56 2.49
CA ILE A 110 -7.37 10.85 1.66
C ILE A 110 -8.40 11.71 2.41
N LYS A 111 -8.60 11.49 3.71
CA LYS A 111 -9.64 12.19 4.49
C LYS A 111 -9.15 13.51 5.08
N SER A 112 -7.83 13.72 5.13
CA SER A 112 -7.25 14.91 5.76
C SER A 112 -7.71 16.21 5.10
N LYS A 113 -8.33 17.08 5.91
CA LYS A 113 -8.72 18.44 5.49
C LYS A 113 -7.52 19.30 5.10
N LEU A 114 -6.33 19.00 5.64
CA LEU A 114 -5.10 19.72 5.37
C LEU A 114 -4.54 19.42 3.97
N LEU A 115 -5.01 18.34 3.34
CA LEU A 115 -4.61 17.92 1.99
C LEU A 115 -5.74 18.08 0.97
N ARG A 116 -6.81 18.82 1.29
CA ARG A 116 -7.99 18.96 0.42
C ARG A 116 -7.67 19.63 -0.92
N ASP A 117 -6.68 20.52 -0.94
CA ASP A 117 -6.29 21.32 -2.10
C ASP A 117 -5.16 20.64 -2.91
N VAL A 118 -4.74 19.44 -2.49
CA VAL A 118 -3.72 18.63 -3.18
C VAL A 118 -4.39 17.73 -4.20
N GLU A 119 -4.03 17.87 -5.47
CA GLU A 119 -4.43 16.92 -6.52
C GLU A 119 -3.88 15.53 -6.16
N ARG A 120 -4.73 14.51 -6.24
CA ARG A 120 -4.37 13.16 -5.80
C ARG A 120 -5.01 12.08 -6.65
N LEU A 121 -4.34 10.93 -6.67
CA LEU A 121 -4.86 9.67 -7.20
C LEU A 121 -4.62 8.60 -6.15
N SER A 122 -5.67 7.93 -5.71
CA SER A 122 -5.61 6.88 -4.69
C SER A 122 -6.00 5.53 -5.26
N ILE A 123 -5.12 4.54 -5.06
CA ILE A 123 -5.23 3.19 -5.60
C ILE A 123 -5.06 2.19 -4.45
N PHE A 124 -6.05 1.32 -4.30
CA PHE A 124 -5.99 0.18 -3.38
C PHE A 124 -5.63 -1.10 -4.14
N ILE A 125 -4.63 -1.85 -3.68
CA ILE A 125 -4.27 -3.14 -4.24
C ILE A 125 -4.94 -4.23 -3.42
N SER A 126 -5.78 -5.04 -4.07
CA SER A 126 -6.59 -6.07 -3.42
C SER A 126 -6.07 -7.47 -3.76
N PRO A 127 -6.09 -8.44 -2.81
CA PRO A 127 -5.75 -9.83 -3.12
C PRO A 127 -6.83 -10.59 -3.89
N LEU A 128 -8.03 -10.00 -4.05
CA LEU A 128 -9.19 -10.55 -4.76
C LEU A 128 -9.85 -9.45 -5.61
N SER A 129 -10.47 -9.83 -6.72
CA SER A 129 -11.33 -8.96 -7.52
C SER A 129 -12.73 -8.79 -6.91
N LEU A 130 -13.46 -7.77 -7.39
CA LEU A 130 -14.86 -7.57 -7.05
C LEU A 130 -15.71 -8.80 -7.40
N GLU A 131 -15.46 -9.40 -8.56
CA GLU A 131 -16.17 -10.59 -9.03
C GLU A 131 -15.97 -11.78 -8.07
N GLU A 132 -14.73 -12.05 -7.69
CA GLU A 132 -14.41 -13.14 -6.75
C GLU A 132 -15.03 -12.92 -5.38
N ILE A 133 -15.01 -11.69 -4.87
CA ILE A 133 -15.67 -11.36 -3.59
C ILE A 133 -17.16 -11.65 -3.67
N LEU A 134 -17.84 -11.23 -4.74
CA LEU A 134 -19.27 -11.50 -4.93
C LEU A 134 -19.55 -13.00 -5.09
N PHE A 135 -18.70 -13.72 -5.82
CA PHE A 135 -18.80 -15.17 -5.97
C PHE A 135 -18.71 -15.89 -4.61
N PHE A 136 -17.72 -15.55 -3.79
CA PHE A 136 -17.53 -16.18 -2.49
C PHE A 136 -18.62 -15.81 -1.48
N LYS A 137 -19.13 -14.57 -1.50
CA LYS A 137 -20.25 -14.15 -0.62
C LYS A 137 -21.54 -14.92 -0.89
N ASN A 138 -21.75 -15.37 -2.12
CA ASN A 138 -22.93 -16.15 -2.50
C ASN A 138 -22.83 -17.64 -2.16
N ASN A 139 -21.71 -18.09 -1.58
CA ASN A 139 -21.51 -19.48 -1.19
C ASN A 139 -21.58 -19.63 0.33
N GLU A 140 -22.66 -20.25 0.82
CA GLU A 140 -22.93 -20.40 2.26
C GLU A 140 -21.86 -21.18 3.04
N ASN A 141 -21.03 -21.98 2.35
CA ASN A 141 -19.95 -22.75 2.97
C ASN A 141 -18.64 -21.96 3.13
N ILE A 142 -18.60 -20.69 2.68
CA ILE A 142 -17.39 -19.87 2.68
C ILE A 142 -17.56 -18.69 3.62
N ILE A 143 -16.72 -18.64 4.65
CA ILE A 143 -16.57 -17.44 5.48
C ILE A 143 -15.50 -16.57 4.83
N LEU A 144 -15.92 -15.49 4.16
CA LEU A 144 -15.04 -14.65 3.34
C LEU A 144 -13.84 -14.08 4.11
N SER A 145 -14.03 -13.69 5.37
CA SER A 145 -12.95 -13.18 6.23
C SER A 145 -11.88 -14.23 6.52
N GLU A 146 -12.27 -15.49 6.73
CA GLU A 146 -11.34 -16.61 6.92
C GLU A 146 -10.60 -16.94 5.63
N LEU A 147 -11.29 -16.96 4.48
CA LEU A 147 -10.66 -17.17 3.18
C LEU A 147 -9.60 -16.10 2.87
N ILE A 148 -9.92 -14.83 3.09
CA ILE A 148 -8.97 -13.72 2.90
C ILE A 148 -7.79 -13.87 3.86
N THR A 149 -8.04 -14.21 5.12
CA THR A 149 -6.99 -14.47 6.11
C THR A 149 -6.05 -15.58 5.61
N ASP A 150 -6.58 -16.68 5.11
CA ASP A 150 -5.80 -17.80 4.58
C ASP A 150 -4.96 -17.43 3.35
N ILE A 151 -5.55 -16.71 2.40
CA ILE A 151 -4.86 -16.18 1.20
C ILE A 151 -3.68 -15.31 1.63
N MET A 152 -3.94 -14.37 2.54
CA MET A 152 -2.93 -13.42 3.00
C MET A 152 -1.85 -14.10 3.86
N ARG A 153 -2.20 -15.07 4.70
CA ARG A 153 -1.25 -15.87 5.47
C ARG A 153 -0.25 -16.57 4.54
N ARG A 154 -0.72 -17.22 3.48
CA ARG A 154 0.14 -17.91 2.49
C ARG A 154 1.09 -16.93 1.79
N LYS A 155 0.60 -15.77 1.36
CA LYS A 155 1.42 -14.71 0.75
C LYS A 155 2.50 -14.21 1.70
N LEU A 156 2.12 -13.92 2.95
CA LEU A 156 3.03 -13.41 3.98
C LEU A 156 4.07 -14.44 4.44
N LEU A 157 3.70 -15.72 4.51
CA LEU A 157 4.62 -16.82 4.78
C LEU A 157 5.69 -16.90 3.69
N LYS A 158 5.28 -16.98 2.41
CA LYS A 158 6.20 -17.03 1.27
C LYS A 158 7.18 -15.85 1.31
N ARG A 159 6.66 -14.64 1.51
CA ARG A 159 7.45 -13.41 1.63
C ARG A 159 8.50 -13.45 2.73
N THR A 160 8.06 -13.78 3.93
CA THR A 160 8.94 -13.70 5.11
C THR A 160 9.99 -14.79 5.04
N GLN A 161 9.63 -15.98 4.53
CA GLN A 161 10.57 -17.07 4.29
C GLN A 161 11.63 -16.69 3.23
N ASN A 162 11.24 -16.06 2.13
CA ASN A 162 12.20 -15.56 1.14
C ASN A 162 13.17 -14.52 1.72
N GLN A 163 12.69 -13.68 2.64
CA GLN A 163 13.50 -12.60 3.24
C GLN A 163 14.42 -13.08 4.36
N LYS A 164 14.01 -14.07 5.16
CA LYS A 164 14.71 -14.47 6.38
C LYS A 164 15.22 -15.92 6.39
N GLY A 165 14.79 -16.74 5.43
CA GLY A 165 15.00 -18.19 5.47
C GLY A 165 14.17 -18.84 6.57
N ILE A 166 14.81 -19.20 7.68
CA ILE A 166 14.16 -19.87 8.82
C ILE A 166 13.37 -18.85 9.65
N LEU A 167 12.09 -19.13 9.89
CA LEU A 167 11.19 -18.24 10.62
C LEU A 167 11.19 -18.53 12.11
N SER A 168 11.29 -17.48 12.92
CA SER A 168 11.10 -17.56 14.37
C SER A 168 9.61 -17.57 14.75
N ILE A 169 9.29 -17.93 16.00
CA ILE A 169 7.92 -17.85 16.53
C ILE A 169 7.36 -16.42 16.39
N LYS A 170 8.18 -15.41 16.69
CA LYS A 170 7.80 -13.99 16.55
C LYS A 170 7.48 -13.61 15.10
N ASP A 171 8.16 -14.23 14.13
CA ASP A 171 7.84 -14.00 12.71
C ASP A 171 6.48 -14.59 12.35
N LEU A 172 6.19 -15.79 12.82
CA LEU A 172 4.89 -16.46 12.61
C LEU A 172 3.75 -15.69 13.26
N GLU A 173 3.92 -15.20 14.50
CA GLU A 173 2.95 -14.34 15.18
C GLU A 173 2.71 -13.04 14.39
N ASN A 174 3.78 -12.42 13.87
CA ASN A 174 3.64 -11.20 13.07
C ASN A 174 2.91 -11.45 11.73
N ILE A 175 3.15 -12.60 11.11
CA ILE A 175 2.43 -13.03 9.91
C ILE A 175 0.94 -13.23 10.23
N GLU A 176 0.63 -13.91 11.32
CA GLU A 176 -0.76 -14.19 11.71
C GLU A 176 -1.54 -12.91 12.00
N ASN A 177 -0.97 -12.00 12.79
CA ASN A 177 -1.58 -10.71 13.10
C ASN A 177 -1.89 -9.89 11.83
N ARG A 178 -1.01 -9.95 10.81
CA ARG A 178 -1.20 -9.29 9.51
C ARG A 178 -2.24 -9.97 8.64
N ALA A 179 -2.31 -11.30 8.69
CA ALA A 179 -3.27 -12.06 7.91
C ALA A 179 -4.68 -11.80 8.42
N ILE A 180 -4.88 -11.86 9.74
CA ILE A 180 -6.18 -11.63 10.39
C ILE A 180 -6.66 -10.19 10.15
N SER A 181 -5.76 -9.19 10.19
CA SER A 181 -6.14 -7.80 9.96
C SER A 181 -6.53 -7.49 8.50
N ALA A 182 -6.23 -8.39 7.55
CA ALA A 182 -6.41 -8.11 6.13
C ALA A 182 -7.88 -7.86 5.76
N TYR A 183 -8.84 -8.59 6.34
CA TYR A 183 -10.25 -8.38 6.04
C TYR A 183 -10.71 -6.96 6.38
N GLU A 184 -10.38 -6.48 7.58
CA GLU A 184 -10.69 -5.10 7.99
C GLU A 184 -9.92 -4.07 7.15
N GLU A 185 -8.68 -4.37 6.77
CA GLU A 185 -7.91 -3.54 5.85
C GLU A 185 -8.55 -3.45 4.45
N LEU A 186 -9.18 -4.52 3.94
CA LEU A 186 -9.91 -4.50 2.66
C LEU A 186 -11.15 -3.60 2.70
N LYS A 187 -11.85 -3.51 3.83
CA LYS A 187 -13.02 -2.61 3.96
C LYS A 187 -12.65 -1.14 3.70
N LEU A 188 -11.38 -0.78 3.89
CA LEU A 188 -10.89 0.57 3.61
C LEU A 188 -10.84 0.91 2.12
N ALA A 189 -10.87 -0.08 1.23
CA ALA A 189 -10.77 0.10 -0.22
C ALA A 189 -11.83 1.04 -0.80
N ILE A 190 -13.02 1.13 -0.18
CA ILE A 190 -14.11 2.03 -0.59
C ILE A 190 -13.73 3.52 -0.55
N ASN A 191 -12.67 3.87 0.19
CA ASN A 191 -12.19 5.25 0.32
C ASN A 191 -11.22 5.64 -0.80
N PHE A 192 -10.78 4.69 -1.63
CA PHE A 192 -9.82 4.91 -2.70
C PHE A 192 -10.54 5.14 -4.03
N ASP A 193 -9.91 5.91 -4.93
CA ASP A 193 -10.49 6.22 -6.24
C ASP A 193 -10.65 4.96 -7.09
N PHE A 194 -9.69 4.03 -6.98
CA PHE A 194 -9.67 2.77 -7.72
C PHE A 194 -9.15 1.61 -6.86
N VAL A 195 -9.61 0.41 -7.18
CA VAL A 195 -9.08 -0.86 -6.66
C VAL A 195 -8.47 -1.64 -7.82
N LEU A 196 -7.23 -2.12 -7.66
CA LEU A 196 -6.57 -3.02 -8.60
C LEU A 196 -6.43 -4.41 -7.97
N PRO A 197 -7.11 -5.43 -8.49
CA PRO A 197 -6.92 -6.81 -8.06
C PRO A 197 -5.50 -7.29 -8.40
N ASN A 198 -4.87 -8.04 -7.50
CA ASN A 198 -3.55 -8.60 -7.75
C ASN A 198 -3.30 -9.93 -7.00
N HIS A 199 -3.49 -11.04 -7.72
CA HIS A 199 -3.25 -12.38 -7.19
C HIS A 199 -1.77 -12.71 -7.03
N ASP A 200 -0.87 -12.01 -7.71
CA ASP A 200 0.56 -12.30 -7.66
C ASP A 200 1.19 -11.94 -6.30
N GLY A 201 0.65 -10.98 -5.56
CA GLY A 201 1.20 -10.62 -4.25
C GLY A 201 2.64 -10.11 -4.34
N GLU A 202 3.36 -10.07 -3.22
CA GLU A 202 4.70 -9.44 -3.15
C GLU A 202 5.85 -10.31 -3.71
N ASP A 203 5.77 -11.63 -3.56
CA ASP A 203 6.85 -12.57 -3.93
C ASP A 203 6.45 -13.52 -5.05
N SER A 204 5.59 -13.08 -5.97
CA SER A 204 5.37 -13.83 -7.21
C SER A 204 6.52 -13.58 -8.18
N ASP A 205 6.96 -14.67 -8.80
CA ASP A 205 7.98 -14.66 -9.86
C ASP A 205 7.50 -13.88 -11.09
N HIS A 206 6.19 -13.61 -11.20
CA HIS A 206 5.59 -12.83 -12.27
C HIS A 206 6.01 -11.35 -12.28
N TRP A 207 6.68 -10.84 -11.24
CA TRP A 207 7.16 -9.44 -11.23
C TRP A 207 8.47 -9.24 -12.00
N ASP A 208 9.47 -10.08 -11.75
CA ASP A 208 10.85 -9.79 -12.16
C ASP A 208 11.67 -11.02 -12.60
N THR A 209 11.12 -12.23 -12.52
CA THR A 209 11.83 -13.45 -12.96
C THR A 209 11.87 -13.55 -14.49
N PHE A 210 10.91 -12.96 -15.18
CA PHE A 210 10.83 -12.94 -16.65
C PHE A 210 11.29 -11.60 -17.22
N TYR A 211 11.49 -11.55 -18.55
CA TYR A 211 11.89 -10.32 -19.26
C TYR A 211 10.89 -9.17 -19.03
N TYR A 212 9.61 -9.50 -18.88
CA TYR A 212 8.52 -8.57 -18.59
C TYR A 212 7.57 -9.20 -17.55
N PRO A 213 6.86 -8.40 -16.73
CA PRO A 213 5.89 -8.94 -15.81
C PRO A 213 4.81 -9.70 -16.56
N ILE A 214 4.30 -10.78 -15.98
CA ILE A 214 3.20 -11.57 -16.53
C ILE A 214 2.04 -11.64 -15.53
N GLY A 215 0.96 -12.35 -15.86
CA GLY A 215 -0.17 -12.53 -14.95
C GLY A 215 -0.81 -11.21 -14.49
N ASP A 216 -1.20 -11.16 -13.22
CA ASP A 216 -1.84 -10.00 -12.62
C ASP A 216 -0.83 -8.93 -12.20
N ALA A 217 0.43 -9.30 -11.96
CA ALA A 217 1.52 -8.35 -11.84
C ALA A 217 1.59 -7.41 -13.06
N ARG A 218 1.47 -7.96 -14.27
CA ARG A 218 1.41 -7.19 -15.52
C ARG A 218 0.16 -6.33 -15.62
N LYS A 219 -1.02 -6.91 -15.36
CA LYS A 219 -2.30 -6.19 -15.47
C LYS A 219 -2.37 -5.02 -14.48
N THR A 220 -1.90 -5.23 -13.24
CA THR A 220 -1.81 -4.20 -12.21
C THR A 220 -0.86 -3.08 -12.63
N LEU A 221 0.31 -3.41 -13.19
CA LEU A 221 1.25 -2.42 -13.71
C LEU A 221 0.65 -1.58 -14.84
N MET A 222 0.00 -2.23 -15.81
CA MET A 222 -0.64 -1.55 -16.93
C MET A 222 -1.78 -0.64 -16.44
N ALA A 223 -2.61 -1.13 -15.53
CA ALA A 223 -3.71 -0.35 -14.95
C ALA A 223 -3.20 0.87 -14.18
N LEU A 224 -2.10 0.74 -13.42
CA LEU A 224 -1.45 1.88 -12.78
C LEU A 224 -1.04 2.92 -13.83
N VAL A 225 -0.38 2.50 -14.91
CA VAL A 225 0.08 3.43 -15.96
C VAL A 225 -1.09 4.12 -16.64
N ASP A 226 -2.13 3.37 -17.01
CA ASP A 226 -3.36 3.93 -17.60
C ASP A 226 -3.93 5.04 -16.71
N LEU A 227 -4.09 4.76 -15.41
CA LEU A 227 -4.63 5.72 -14.45
C LEU A 227 -3.73 6.95 -14.25
N LEU A 228 -2.40 6.78 -14.27
CA LEU A 228 -1.46 7.89 -14.15
C LEU A 228 -1.50 8.83 -15.36
N GLU A 229 -1.80 8.30 -16.54
CA GLU A 229 -1.97 9.04 -17.80
C GLU A 229 -3.41 9.54 -18.03
N ASN A 230 -4.31 9.33 -17.07
CA ASN A 230 -5.74 9.65 -17.15
C ASN A 230 -6.50 8.87 -18.25
N ASN A 231 -5.99 7.71 -18.64
CA ASN A 231 -6.68 6.76 -19.50
C ASN A 231 -7.67 5.91 -18.68
N LYS A 232 -8.66 5.32 -19.37
CA LYS A 232 -9.54 4.31 -18.75
C LYS A 232 -8.80 2.98 -18.67
N SER A 233 -8.79 2.36 -17.49
CA SER A 233 -8.36 0.98 -17.34
C SER A 233 -9.55 0.05 -17.19
N SER A 234 -9.61 -1.02 -17.99
CA SER A 234 -10.63 -2.08 -17.85
C SER A 234 -10.38 -3.01 -16.65
N PHE A 235 -9.20 -2.92 -16.05
CA PHE A 235 -8.79 -3.73 -14.90
C PHE A 235 -8.99 -2.99 -13.56
N ALA A 236 -9.16 -1.66 -13.60
CA ALA A 236 -9.41 -0.86 -12.41
C ALA A 236 -10.88 -0.95 -12.00
N GLU A 237 -11.11 -1.36 -10.76
CA GLU A 237 -12.43 -1.52 -10.17
C GLU A 237 -12.79 -0.34 -9.26
N LYS A 238 -14.08 -0.22 -8.95
CA LYS A 238 -14.58 0.62 -7.85
C LYS A 238 -15.49 -0.21 -6.96
N TRP A 239 -15.20 -0.22 -5.67
CA TRP A 239 -15.97 -0.95 -4.68
C TRP A 239 -16.98 -0.04 -3.99
N ASN A 240 -18.06 -0.63 -3.49
CA ASN A 240 -19.13 0.09 -2.79
C ASN A 240 -19.15 -0.27 -1.29
N GLU A 241 -19.85 0.53 -0.50
CA GLU A 241 -19.92 0.40 0.97
C GLU A 241 -20.49 -0.95 1.46
N ASN A 242 -21.27 -1.64 0.64
CA ASN A 242 -21.96 -2.89 1.01
C ASN A 242 -21.19 -4.16 0.58
N LEU A 243 -19.97 -4.00 0.05
CA LEU A 243 -19.22 -5.12 -0.48
C LEU A 243 -18.67 -6.05 0.63
N LEU A 244 -18.14 -5.52 1.73
CA LEU A 244 -17.41 -6.26 2.78
C LEU A 244 -17.88 -5.93 4.20
#